data_AF-A0A936IGR6-F1
#
_entry.id   AF-A0A936IGR6-F1
#
_cell.length_a   1.000
_cell.length_b   1.000
_cell.length_c   1.000
_cell.angle_alpha   90.00
_cell.angle_beta   90.00
_cell.angle_gamma   90.00
#
_symmetry.space_group_name_H-M   'P 1'
#
loop_
_entity.id
_entity.type
_entity.pdbx_description
1 polymer ?
#
loop_
_entity_poly.entity_id
_entity_poly.type
_entity_poly.pdbx_seq_one_letter_code
_entity_poly.pdbx_strand_id
1 'polypeptide(L)'
;MTTQATTTNADETWKFLRAYARLEHAAREQLWDLLGDRLHMVSPQAARQIRDHLGGMNHELDDALDRYETARAIYEDDDADPADVAPEDACPNCGERRQDKLVWTADGDAVRCQTCKHVLQPHFR
;
A
#
# COMPACT_ATOMS: atom_id res chain seq x y z
N MET A 1 3.82 -42.76 7.72
CA MET A 1 3.64 -41.31 7.51
C MET A 1 2.19 -41.02 7.84
N THR A 2 1.93 -40.43 9.00
CA THR A 2 0.57 -40.26 9.54
C THR A 2 0.13 -38.84 9.26
N THR A 3 -0.87 -38.68 8.38
CA THR A 3 -1.49 -37.40 8.07
C THR A 3 -2.23 -36.91 9.32
N GLN A 4 -1.74 -35.85 9.96
CA GLN A 4 -2.47 -35.20 11.05
C GLN A 4 -3.61 -34.40 10.42
N ALA A 5 -4.84 -34.88 10.58
CA ALA A 5 -6.02 -34.08 10.33
C ALA A 5 -6.09 -32.99 11.40
N THR A 6 -5.97 -31.73 10.98
CA THR A 6 -6.19 -30.55 11.82
C THR A 6 -7.65 -30.53 12.23
N THR A 7 -7.97 -31.09 13.39
CA THR A 7 -9.28 -30.88 14.02
C THR A 7 -9.34 -29.43 14.50
N THR A 8 -9.99 -28.56 13.74
CA THR A 8 -10.35 -27.21 14.18
C THR A 8 -11.06 -27.33 15.52
N ASN A 9 -10.48 -26.76 16.58
CA ASN A 9 -11.07 -26.84 17.91
C ASN A 9 -12.37 -26.01 17.92
N ALA A 10 -13.46 -26.55 18.46
CA ALA A 10 -14.73 -25.83 18.57
C ALA A 10 -14.56 -24.46 19.25
N ASP A 11 -13.64 -24.34 20.21
CA ASP A 11 -13.32 -23.07 20.88
C ASP A 11 -12.68 -22.05 19.92
N GLU A 12 -11.83 -22.49 18.99
CA GLU A 12 -11.20 -21.62 17.99
C GLU A 12 -12.26 -21.14 16.98
N THR A 13 -13.13 -22.05 16.53
CA THR A 13 -14.28 -21.71 15.67
C THR A 13 -15.18 -20.66 16.32
N TRP A 14 -15.51 -20.81 17.61
CA TRP A 14 -16.35 -19.85 18.32
C TRP A 14 -15.68 -18.49 18.51
N LYS A 15 -14.38 -18.46 18.79
CA LYS A 15 -13.59 -17.21 18.87
C LYS A 15 -13.62 -16.47 17.54
N PHE A 16 -13.38 -17.19 16.44
CA PHE A 16 -13.42 -16.62 15.10
C PHE A 16 -14.81 -16.05 14.77
N LEU A 17 -15.89 -16.82 14.97
CA LEU A 17 -17.26 -16.35 14.69
C LEU A 17 -17.63 -15.11 15.51
N ARG A 18 -17.21 -15.04 16.78
CA ARG A 18 -17.46 -13.89 17.65
C ARG A 18 -16.71 -12.65 17.18
N ALA A 19 -15.48 -12.82 16.72
CA ALA A 19 -14.68 -11.74 16.16
C ALA A 19 -15.25 -11.28 14.81
N TYR A 20 -15.64 -12.20 13.94
CA TYR A 20 -16.28 -11.93 12.66
C TYR A 20 -17.58 -11.12 12.82
N ALA A 21 -18.39 -11.44 13.84
CA ALA A 21 -19.61 -10.70 14.13
C ALA A 21 -19.38 -9.23 14.55
N ARG A 22 -18.16 -8.86 14.96
CA ARG A 22 -17.79 -7.47 15.29
C ARG A 22 -17.44 -6.63 14.08
N LEU A 23 -17.18 -7.26 12.93
CA LEU A 23 -16.92 -6.54 11.70
C LEU A 23 -18.17 -5.79 11.22
N GLU A 24 -17.95 -4.56 10.76
CA GLU A 24 -18.97 -3.81 10.04
C GLU A 24 -19.39 -4.56 8.77
N HIS A 25 -20.60 -4.30 8.29
CA HIS A 25 -21.15 -5.00 7.11
C HIS A 25 -20.23 -4.89 5.89
N ALA A 26 -19.70 -3.69 5.63
CA ALA A 26 -18.77 -3.45 4.52
C ALA A 26 -17.45 -4.24 4.66
N ALA A 27 -16.92 -4.37 5.88
CA ALA A 27 -15.71 -5.15 6.13
C ALA A 27 -15.94 -6.67 5.93
N ARG A 28 -17.15 -7.16 6.24
CA ARG A 28 -17.52 -8.56 5.99
C ARG A 28 -17.63 -8.89 4.50
N GLU A 29 -18.16 -7.97 3.70
CA GLU A 29 -18.21 -8.16 2.24
C GLU A 29 -16.80 -8.20 1.65
N GLN A 30 -15.93 -7.27 2.09
CA GLN A 30 -14.56 -7.19 1.58
C GLN A 30 -13.64 -8.30 2.09
N LEU A 31 -14.01 -9.01 3.16
CA LEU A 31 -13.31 -10.23 3.58
C LEU A 31 -13.31 -11.28 2.46
N TRP A 32 -14.42 -11.41 1.73
CA TRP A 32 -14.53 -12.33 0.60
C TRP A 32 -13.73 -11.87 -0.63
N ASP A 33 -13.60 -10.56 -0.82
CA ASP A 33 -12.73 -10.01 -1.86
C ASP A 33 -11.26 -10.26 -1.53
N LEU A 34 -10.88 -10.12 -0.26
CA LEU A 34 -9.53 -10.39 0.23
C LEU A 34 -9.14 -11.87 0.07
N LEU A 35 -9.98 -12.79 0.55
CA LEU A 35 -9.76 -14.23 0.39
C LEU A 35 -9.84 -14.68 -1.06
N GLY A 36 -10.63 -13.99 -1.88
CA GLY A 36 -10.76 -14.21 -3.32
C GLY A 36 -9.68 -13.56 -4.19
N ASP A 37 -8.60 -13.02 -3.60
CA ASP A 37 -7.48 -12.36 -4.28
C ASP A 37 -7.89 -11.14 -5.15
N ARG A 38 -9.03 -10.53 -4.84
CA ARG A 38 -9.54 -9.32 -5.50
C ARG A 38 -9.07 -8.07 -4.74
N LEU A 39 -7.76 -8.00 -4.50
CA LEU A 39 -7.12 -7.06 -3.57
C LEU A 39 -7.41 -5.58 -3.90
N HIS A 40 -7.52 -5.22 -5.17
CA HIS A 40 -7.84 -3.86 -5.64
C HIS A 40 -9.25 -3.39 -5.26
N MET A 41 -10.16 -4.31 -4.92
CA MET A 41 -11.52 -3.96 -4.46
C MET A 41 -11.60 -3.81 -2.93
N VAL A 42 -10.52 -4.17 -2.22
CA VAL A 42 -10.47 -4.08 -0.77
C VAL A 42 -10.01 -2.68 -0.36
N SER A 43 -10.89 -1.98 0.33
CA SER A 43 -10.59 -0.69 0.90
C SER A 43 -9.54 -0.81 2.02
N PRO A 44 -8.61 0.17 2.11
CA PRO A 44 -7.69 0.31 3.23
C PRO A 44 -8.30 0.18 4.62
N GLN A 45 -9.49 0.76 4.79
CA GLN A 45 -10.18 0.78 6.08
C GLN A 45 -10.74 -0.60 6.44
N ALA A 46 -11.30 -1.33 5.49
CA ALA A 46 -11.77 -2.69 5.72
C ALA A 46 -10.62 -3.65 6.02
N ALA A 47 -9.52 -3.59 5.28
CA ALA A 47 -8.33 -4.42 5.54
C ALA A 47 -7.81 -4.22 6.98
N ARG A 48 -7.77 -2.97 7.46
CA ARG A 48 -7.43 -2.66 8.86
C ARG A 48 -8.42 -3.26 9.85
N GLN A 49 -9.73 -3.07 9.66
CA GLN A 49 -10.73 -3.66 10.54
C GLN A 49 -10.65 -5.20 10.57
N ILE A 50 -10.46 -5.82 9.42
CA ILE A 50 -10.31 -7.27 9.29
C ILE A 50 -9.09 -7.73 10.08
N ARG A 51 -7.94 -7.07 9.92
CA ARG A 51 -6.73 -7.40 10.68
C ARG A 51 -6.92 -7.20 12.19
N ASP A 52 -7.50 -6.07 12.62
CA ASP A 52 -7.69 -5.75 14.04
C ASP A 52 -8.60 -6.77 14.75
N HIS A 53 -9.58 -7.33 14.03
CA HIS A 53 -10.55 -8.25 14.61
C HIS A 53 -10.19 -9.72 14.40
N LEU A 54 -9.61 -10.09 13.25
CA LEU A 54 -9.42 -11.48 12.83
C LEU A 54 -7.95 -11.88 12.65
N GLY A 55 -7.01 -10.94 12.72
CA GLY A 55 -5.58 -11.23 12.55
C GLY A 55 -5.08 -12.27 13.55
N GLY A 56 -4.28 -13.21 13.07
CA GLY A 56 -3.72 -14.32 13.86
C GLY A 56 -4.73 -15.41 14.22
N MET A 57 -5.99 -15.29 13.79
CA MET A 57 -7.02 -16.31 14.03
C MET A 57 -7.15 -17.32 12.88
N ASN A 58 -6.61 -17.00 11.69
CA ASN A 58 -6.66 -17.87 10.53
C ASN A 58 -5.48 -17.57 9.58
N HIS A 59 -4.65 -18.58 9.32
CA HIS A 59 -3.45 -18.43 8.50
C HIS A 59 -3.73 -17.99 7.05
N GLU A 60 -4.80 -18.50 6.44
CA GLU A 60 -5.18 -18.12 5.07
C GLU A 60 -5.60 -16.64 4.98
N LEU A 61 -6.28 -16.15 6.02
CA LEU A 61 -6.63 -14.74 6.14
C LEU A 61 -5.40 -13.87 6.35
N ASP A 62 -4.48 -14.31 7.22
CA ASP A 62 -3.22 -13.58 7.48
C ASP A 62 -2.39 -13.49 6.19
N ASP A 63 -2.24 -14.59 5.44
CA ASP A 63 -1.57 -14.60 4.13
C ASP A 63 -2.25 -13.66 3.12
N ALA A 64 -3.58 -13.57 3.14
CA ALA A 64 -4.33 -12.67 2.26
C ALA A 64 -4.14 -11.19 2.65
N LEU A 65 -4.07 -10.88 3.94
CA LEU A 65 -3.78 -9.54 4.44
C LEU A 65 -2.36 -9.10 4.10
N ASP A 66 -1.38 -10.01 4.19
CA ASP A 66 0.02 -9.72 3.84
C ASP A 66 0.19 -9.50 2.33
N ARG A 67 -0.51 -10.29 1.50
CA ARG A 67 -0.60 -10.05 0.05
C ARG A 67 -1.22 -8.70 -0.26
N TYR A 68 -2.31 -8.34 0.41
CA TYR A 68 -2.95 -7.04 0.26
C TYR A 68 -1.99 -5.89 0.55
N GLU A 69 -1.25 -5.95 1.66
CA GLU A 69 -0.27 -4.92 1.99
C GLU A 69 0.87 -4.83 0.99
N THR A 70 1.38 -5.98 0.55
CA THR A 70 2.43 -6.02 -0.46
C THR A 70 1.96 -5.39 -1.77
N ALA A 71 0.76 -5.75 -2.23
CA ALA A 71 0.17 -5.18 -3.44
C ALA A 71 -0.08 -3.69 -3.29
N ARG A 72 -0.62 -3.27 -2.15
CA ARG A 72 -0.86 -1.85 -1.86
C ARG A 72 0.43 -1.05 -1.83
N ALA A 73 1.51 -1.54 -1.23
CA ALA A 73 2.79 -0.84 -1.19
C ALA A 73 3.34 -0.61 -2.61
N ILE A 74 3.16 -1.58 -3.52
CA ILE A 74 3.52 -1.44 -4.93
C ILE A 74 2.69 -0.33 -5.60
N TYR A 75 1.38 -0.24 -5.32
CA TYR A 75 0.51 0.78 -5.91
C TYR A 75 0.63 2.17 -5.26
N GLU A 76 0.95 2.26 -3.97
CA GLU A 76 1.19 3.55 -3.28
C GLU A 76 2.54 4.17 -3.65
N ASP A 77 3.52 3.37 -4.08
CA ASP A 77 4.72 3.88 -4.75
C ASP A 77 4.43 4.40 -6.17
N ASP A 78 3.36 3.91 -6.81
CA ASP A 78 2.90 4.34 -8.14
C ASP A 78 2.09 5.67 -8.10
N ASP A 79 1.78 6.19 -6.91
CA ASP A 79 1.29 7.57 -6.71
C ASP A 79 2.43 8.61 -6.80
N ALA A 80 3.70 8.17 -6.89
CA ALA A 80 4.68 8.97 -7.59
C ALA A 80 4.31 8.92 -9.08
N ASP A 81 3.57 9.93 -9.55
CA ASP A 81 3.33 10.15 -10.98
C ASP A 81 4.65 9.82 -11.70
N PRO A 82 4.69 8.97 -12.75
CA PRO A 82 5.94 8.70 -13.47
C PRO A 82 6.59 9.98 -14.01
N ALA A 83 5.84 11.10 -14.02
CA ALA A 83 6.33 12.43 -14.26
C ALA A 83 7.02 13.11 -13.05
N ASP A 84 7.11 12.53 -11.86
CA ASP A 84 7.83 13.07 -10.71
C ASP A 84 9.28 12.55 -10.67
N VAL A 85 10.21 13.39 -10.21
CA VAL A 85 11.58 12.99 -9.89
C VAL A 85 11.67 12.43 -8.47
N ALA A 86 12.78 11.75 -8.18
CA ALA A 86 13.09 11.27 -6.85
C ALA A 86 13.13 12.45 -5.84
N PRO A 87 12.79 12.24 -4.55
CA PRO A 87 12.82 13.31 -3.55
C PRO A 87 14.17 14.05 -3.45
N GLU A 88 15.28 13.36 -3.67
CA GLU A 88 16.64 13.93 -3.71
C GLU A 88 16.87 14.89 -4.90
N ASP A 89 16.11 14.73 -5.98
CA ASP A 89 16.17 15.57 -7.18
C ASP A 89 15.10 16.68 -7.17
N ALA A 90 14.28 16.74 -6.11
CA ALA A 90 13.26 17.77 -5.95
C ALA A 90 13.89 19.17 -5.84
N CYS A 91 13.13 20.19 -6.23
CA CYS A 91 13.59 21.57 -6.06
C CYS A 91 13.80 21.89 -4.57
N PRO A 92 15.03 22.22 -4.12
CA PRO A 92 15.32 22.38 -2.69
C PRO A 92 14.64 23.61 -2.07
N ASN A 93 14.20 24.56 -2.90
CA ASN A 93 13.56 25.78 -2.45
C ASN A 93 12.04 25.63 -2.22
N CYS A 94 11.35 24.76 -2.96
CA CYS A 94 9.89 24.66 -2.88
C CYS A 94 9.33 23.23 -2.88
N GLY A 95 10.20 22.21 -2.97
CA GLY A 95 9.81 20.81 -2.99
C GLY A 95 9.11 20.35 -4.27
N GLU A 96 9.19 21.12 -5.37
CA GLU A 96 8.62 20.70 -6.66
C GLU A 96 9.32 19.43 -7.16
N ARG A 97 8.52 18.43 -7.53
CA ARG A 97 9.00 17.12 -8.00
C ARG A 97 8.62 16.82 -9.44
N ARG A 98 7.69 17.55 -10.07
CA ARG A 98 7.29 17.21 -11.43
C ARG A 98 8.40 17.52 -12.43
N GLN A 99 8.83 16.50 -13.18
CA GLN A 99 9.78 16.55 -14.28
C GLN A 99 9.42 17.64 -15.31
N ASP A 100 8.13 17.83 -15.61
CA ASP A 100 7.68 18.88 -16.54
C ASP A 100 7.86 20.31 -15.99
N LYS A 101 8.05 20.45 -14.67
CA LYS A 101 8.36 21.71 -13.99
C LYS A 101 9.85 21.85 -13.66
N LEU A 102 10.66 20.82 -13.85
CA LEU A 102 12.10 20.84 -13.62
C LEU A 102 12.82 20.84 -14.98
N VAL A 103 12.95 22.03 -15.56
CA VAL A 103 13.41 22.20 -16.95
C VAL A 103 14.90 22.52 -16.99
N TRP A 104 15.66 21.75 -17.76
CA TRP A 104 17.08 22.01 -18.00
C TRP A 104 17.31 23.37 -18.67
N THR A 105 18.37 24.07 -18.27
CA THR A 105 18.84 25.26 -18.97
C THR A 105 19.34 24.90 -20.37
N ALA A 106 19.42 25.90 -21.26
CA ALA A 106 19.86 25.68 -22.65
C ALA A 106 21.26 25.05 -22.75
N ASP A 107 22.12 25.33 -21.77
CA ASP A 107 23.49 24.80 -21.70
C ASP A 107 23.56 23.39 -21.10
N GLY A 108 22.46 22.88 -20.52
CA GLY A 108 22.39 21.54 -19.94
C GLY A 108 23.08 21.37 -18.57
N ASP A 109 23.65 22.44 -18.01
CA ASP A 109 24.42 22.38 -16.75
C ASP A 109 23.57 22.59 -15.48
N ALA A 110 22.33 23.06 -15.62
CA ALA A 110 21.48 23.37 -14.48
C ALA A 110 20.01 23.06 -14.78
N VAL A 111 19.23 22.85 -13.71
CA VAL A 111 17.79 22.63 -13.79
C VAL A 111 17.09 23.84 -13.18
N ARG A 112 16.11 24.40 -13.89
CA ARG A 112 15.28 25.50 -13.41
C ARG A 112 13.90 24.98 -13.01
N CYS A 113 13.57 25.18 -11.74
CA CYS A 113 12.22 24.96 -11.25
C CYS A 113 11.26 26.02 -11.83
N GLN A 114 10.23 25.60 -12.55
CA GLN A 114 9.24 26.50 -13.14
C GLN A 114 8.27 27.07 -12.10
N THR A 115 8.14 26.44 -10.93
CA THR A 115 7.24 26.87 -9.86
C THR A 115 7.82 28.05 -9.07
N CYS A 116 9.02 27.92 -8.50
CA CYS A 116 9.64 28.99 -7.70
C CYS A 116 10.77 29.74 -8.41
N LYS A 117 11.11 29.37 -9.65
CA LYS A 117 12.18 29.94 -10.47
C LYS A 117 13.60 29.75 -9.93
N HIS A 118 13.77 28.95 -8.88
CA HIS A 118 15.08 28.55 -8.37
C HIS A 118 15.83 27.72 -9.41
N VAL A 119 17.14 27.97 -9.54
CA VAL A 119 18.04 27.23 -10.41
C VAL A 119 18.88 26.33 -9.51
N LEU A 120 18.71 25.02 -9.68
CA LEU A 120 19.47 24.00 -8.95
C LEU A 120 20.57 23.44 -9.85
N GLN A 121 21.72 23.17 -9.25
CA GLN A 121 22.82 22.43 -9.84
C GLN A 121 22.57 20.95 -9.55
N PRO A 122 22.24 20.12 -10.54
CA PRO A 122 21.95 18.72 -10.28
C PRO A 122 23.24 18.02 -9.85
N HIS A 123 23.16 17.25 -8.77
CA HIS A 123 24.30 16.52 -8.21
C HIS A 123 24.56 15.23 -9.00
N PHE A 124 24.80 15.31 -10.31
CA PHE A 124 25.29 14.16 -11.06
C PHE A 124 26.80 14.03 -10.81
N ARG A 125 27.17 13.02 -10.02
CA ARG A 125 28.55 12.51 -9.95
C ARG A 125 28.55 11.03 -10.30
#